data_AF-A0ABD1U6F5-F1
#
_entry.id   AF-A0ABD1U6F5-F1
#
_cell.length_a   1.000
_cell.length_b   1.000
_cell.length_c   1.000
_cell.angle_alpha   90.00
_cell.angle_beta   90.00
_cell.angle_gamma   90.00
#
_symmetry.space_group_name_H-M   'P 1'
#
loop_
_entity.id
_entity.type
_entity.pdbx_description
1 polymer ?
#
loop_
_entity_poly.entity_id
_entity_poly.type
_entity_poly.pdbx_seq_one_letter_code
_entity_poly.pdbx_strand_id
1 'polypeptide(L)'
;MEQWNTLLNNLLFSLKGSGNWPMDDLAMEKTKSAFLMKIGESLQEKWEISCTATEDDVDVFMSGYAFRLKILHERGLGLVQRQGNAHVKHVLSSDKKLFVRGQHSSMINGLRGRYPIYGPVAR
;
A
#
# COMPACT_ATOMS: atom_id res chain seq x y z
N MET A 1 1.64 -10.86 24.06
CA MET A 1 0.96 -11.20 22.80
C MET A 1 1.22 -10.09 21.80
N GLU A 2 2.45 -9.96 21.30
CA GLU A 2 2.92 -8.70 20.69
C GLU A 2 4.02 -8.91 19.64
N GLN A 3 3.87 -9.91 18.77
CA GLN A 3 4.93 -10.37 17.86
C GLN A 3 4.43 -10.68 16.43
N TRP A 4 3.39 -10.01 15.92
CA TRP A 4 2.91 -10.22 14.54
C TRP A 4 3.01 -9.02 13.60
N ASN A 5 3.49 -7.86 14.05
CA ASN A 5 3.46 -6.63 13.23
C ASN A 5 4.61 -6.45 12.23
N THR A 6 5.48 -7.45 12.01
CA THR A 6 6.71 -7.26 11.20
C THR A 6 6.89 -8.20 10.00
N LEU A 7 5.88 -8.97 9.59
CA LEU A 7 5.98 -9.85 8.41
C LEU A 7 5.11 -9.45 7.21
N LEU A 8 4.40 -8.31 7.28
CA LEU A 8 3.66 -7.82 6.13
C LEU A 8 4.59 -7.06 5.19
N ASN A 9 5.02 -7.74 4.12
CA ASN A 9 5.66 -7.09 2.99
C ASN A 9 4.60 -6.23 2.29
N ASN A 10 4.74 -4.91 2.39
CA ASN A 10 3.83 -3.99 1.72
C ASN A 10 4.19 -3.92 0.23
N LEU A 11 3.25 -4.29 -0.64
CA LEU A 11 3.35 -4.11 -2.08
C LEU A 11 2.57 -2.85 -2.48
N LEU A 12 3.28 -1.88 -3.06
CA LEU A 12 2.68 -0.66 -3.58
C LEU A 12 2.45 -0.81 -5.07
N PHE A 13 1.26 -0.42 -5.52
CA PHE A 13 0.94 -0.34 -6.93
C PHE A 13 0.40 1.04 -7.27
N SER A 14 0.83 1.56 -8.42
CA SER A 14 0.37 2.81 -8.99
C SER A 14 -0.45 2.49 -10.23
N LEU A 15 -1.71 2.90 -10.24
CA LEU A 15 -2.56 2.76 -11.41
C LEU A 15 -2.24 3.90 -12.37
N LYS A 16 -1.81 3.56 -13.59
CA LYS A 16 -1.48 4.54 -14.64
C LYS A 16 -2.70 5.43 -14.87
N GLY A 17 -2.50 6.76 -14.88
CA GLY A 17 -3.53 7.79 -14.76
C GLY A 17 -4.75 7.60 -15.65
N SER A 18 -5.75 6.84 -15.17
CA SER A 18 -7.07 6.84 -15.75
C SER A 18 -7.74 8.15 -15.34
N GLY A 19 -8.24 8.92 -16.30
CA GLY A 19 -8.89 10.21 -16.03
C GLY A 19 -10.18 10.11 -15.19
N ASN A 20 -10.66 8.89 -14.92
CA ASN A 20 -11.93 8.60 -14.25
C ASN A 20 -11.86 8.49 -12.72
N TRP A 21 -10.74 8.89 -12.10
CA TRP A 21 -10.69 8.92 -10.63
C TRP A 21 -11.67 9.95 -10.07
N PRO A 22 -12.49 9.56 -9.06
CA PRO A 22 -13.39 10.48 -8.40
C PRO A 22 -12.64 11.72 -7.89
N MET A 23 -13.31 12.87 -7.94
CA MET A 23 -12.78 14.13 -7.38
C MET A 23 -13.02 14.23 -5.88
N ASP A 24 -13.96 13.44 -5.34
CA ASP A 24 -14.25 13.36 -3.92
C ASP A 24 -13.32 12.34 -3.25
N ASP A 25 -12.73 12.72 -2.12
CA ASP A 25 -11.74 11.91 -1.42
C ASP A 25 -12.34 10.61 -0.87
N LEU A 26 -13.57 10.65 -0.34
CA LEU A 26 -14.24 9.45 0.16
C LEU A 26 -14.59 8.50 -0.99
N ALA A 27 -15.06 9.04 -2.11
CA ALA A 27 -15.28 8.25 -3.32
C ALA A 27 -13.98 7.66 -3.87
N MET A 28 -12.86 8.39 -3.80
CA MET A 28 -11.54 7.90 -4.18
C MET A 28 -11.11 6.71 -3.30
N GLU A 29 -11.22 6.80 -1.98
CA GLU A 29 -10.88 5.69 -1.08
C GLU A 29 -11.79 4.48 -1.32
N LYS A 30 -13.11 4.68 -1.43
CA LYS A 30 -14.03 3.58 -1.77
C LYS A 30 -13.70 2.92 -3.10
N THR A 31 -13.25 3.71 -4.08
CA THR A 31 -12.80 3.19 -5.37
C THR A 31 -11.52 2.39 -5.23
N LYS A 32 -10.58 2.83 -4.38
CA LYS A 32 -9.37 2.06 -4.06
C LYS A 32 -9.73 0.72 -3.41
N SER A 33 -10.59 0.73 -2.40
CA SER A 33 -11.06 -0.48 -1.72
C SER A 33 -11.78 -1.42 -2.68
N ALA A 34 -12.67 -0.91 -3.53
CA ALA A 34 -13.37 -1.70 -4.55
C ALA A 34 -12.40 -2.37 -5.54
N PHE A 35 -11.36 -1.65 -5.96
CA PHE A 35 -10.35 -2.18 -6.86
C PHE A 35 -9.49 -3.26 -6.19
N LEU A 36 -9.07 -3.02 -4.94
CA LEU A 36 -8.36 -4.00 -4.11
C LEU A 36 -9.18 -5.28 -3.90
N MET A 37 -10.47 -5.14 -3.55
CA MET A 37 -11.38 -6.28 -3.42
C MET A 37 -11.47 -7.06 -4.73
N LYS A 38 -11.59 -6.38 -5.88
CA LYS A 38 -11.69 -7.07 -7.16
C LYS A 38 -10.41 -7.82 -7.54
N ILE A 39 -9.24 -7.30 -7.16
CA ILE A 39 -7.98 -8.01 -7.29
C ILE A 39 -7.96 -9.25 -6.38
N GLY A 40 -8.36 -9.11 -5.11
CA GLY A 40 -8.44 -10.21 -4.15
C GLY A 40 -9.36 -11.34 -4.63
N GLU A 41 -10.57 -11.00 -5.09
CA GLU A 41 -11.51 -11.95 -5.71
C GLU A 41 -10.89 -12.65 -6.92
N SER A 42 -10.29 -11.87 -7.84
CA SER A 42 -9.66 -12.44 -9.04
C SER A 42 -8.50 -13.38 -8.69
N LEU A 43 -7.78 -13.09 -7.61
CA LEU A 43 -6.67 -13.91 -7.12
C LEU A 43 -7.18 -15.24 -6.56
N GLN A 44 -8.26 -15.20 -5.79
CA GLN A 44 -8.93 -16.37 -5.23
C GLN A 44 -9.54 -17.24 -6.34
N GLU A 45 -10.29 -16.63 -7.27
CA GLU A 45 -11.00 -17.35 -8.33
C GLU A 45 -10.08 -18.05 -9.33
N LYS A 46 -8.97 -17.39 -9.73
CA LYS A 46 -8.11 -17.89 -10.82
C LYS A 46 -6.95 -18.75 -10.35
N TRP A 47 -6.44 -18.51 -9.15
CA TRP A 47 -5.20 -19.12 -8.67
C TRP A 47 -5.34 -19.75 -7.28
N GLU A 48 -6.56 -19.81 -6.71
CA GLU A 48 -6.83 -20.40 -5.39
C GLU A 48 -5.97 -19.79 -4.26
N ILE A 49 -5.53 -18.54 -4.44
CA ILE A 49 -4.70 -17.83 -3.48
C ILE A 49 -5.59 -17.28 -2.36
N SER A 50 -5.30 -17.64 -1.11
CA SER A 50 -6.02 -17.11 0.04
C SER A 50 -5.77 -15.62 0.19
N CYS A 51 -6.83 -14.82 0.13
CA CYS A 51 -6.77 -13.37 0.32
C CYS A 51 -7.73 -12.94 1.44
N THR A 52 -7.31 -12.00 2.29
CA THR A 52 -8.15 -11.38 3.31
C THR A 52 -8.27 -9.90 3.00
N ALA A 53 -9.49 -9.45 2.70
CA ALA A 53 -9.78 -8.05 2.44
C ALA A 53 -10.22 -7.33 3.73
N THR A 54 -9.69 -6.14 3.93
CA THR A 54 -10.11 -5.16 4.93
C THR A 54 -10.57 -3.89 4.22
N GLU A 55 -11.13 -2.93 4.96
CA GLU A 55 -11.60 -1.66 4.38
C GLU A 55 -10.49 -0.91 3.62
N ASP A 56 -9.28 -0.94 4.16
CA ASP A 56 -8.15 -0.15 3.65
C ASP A 56 -7.13 -0.99 2.83
N ASP A 57 -7.04 -2.28 3.12
CA ASP A 57 -5.93 -3.14 2.68
C ASP A 57 -6.42 -4.52 2.24
N VAL A 58 -5.68 -5.18 1.34
CA VAL A 58 -5.87 -6.61 1.03
C VAL A 58 -4.60 -7.37 1.32
N ASP A 59 -4.69 -8.37 2.19
CA ASP A 59 -3.61 -9.29 2.51
C ASP A 59 -3.70 -10.53 1.63
N VAL A 60 -2.60 -10.88 0.97
CA VAL A 60 -2.46 -12.03 0.08
C VAL A 60 -1.50 -13.02 0.70
N PHE A 61 -1.95 -14.25 0.91
CA PHE A 61 -1.16 -15.33 1.48
C PHE A 61 -0.70 -16.28 0.37
N MET A 62 0.60 -16.32 0.11
CA MET A 62 1.19 -17.17 -0.93
C MET A 62 2.43 -17.87 -0.38
N SER A 63 2.45 -19.20 -0.46
CA SER A 63 3.64 -20.03 -0.21
C SER A 63 4.35 -19.76 1.14
N GLY A 64 3.58 -19.50 2.20
CA GLY A 64 4.11 -19.20 3.54
C GLY A 64 4.49 -17.74 3.77
N TYR A 65 4.27 -16.87 2.79
CA TYR A 65 4.46 -15.42 2.89
C TYR A 65 3.12 -14.70 2.91
N ALA A 66 3.11 -13.52 3.57
CA ALA A 66 1.98 -12.61 3.58
C ALA A 66 2.39 -11.27 2.93
N PHE A 67 1.61 -10.83 1.95
CA PHE A 67 1.82 -9.59 1.24
C PHE A 67 0.61 -8.68 1.44
N ARG A 68 0.86 -7.45 1.88
CA ARG A 68 -0.20 -6.45 2.01
C ARG A 68 -0.22 -5.54 0.79
N LEU A 69 -1.31 -5.61 0.03
CA LEU A 69 -1.55 -4.80 -1.15
C LEU A 69 -2.10 -3.44 -0.75
N LYS A 70 -1.47 -2.36 -1.25
CA LYS A 70 -1.93 -0.97 -1.05
C LYS A 70 -1.86 -0.17 -2.35
N ILE A 71 -2.93 0.57 -2.66
CA ILE A 71 -2.95 1.47 -3.83
C ILE A 71 -2.29 2.78 -3.45
N LEU A 72 -1.28 3.19 -4.21
CA LEU A 72 -0.77 4.56 -4.16
C LEU A 72 -1.33 5.36 -5.34
N HIS A 73 -1.89 6.54 -5.07
CA HIS A 73 -2.41 7.41 -6.11
C HIS A 73 -1.73 8.79 -6.07
N GLU A 74 -1.32 9.32 -7.23
CA GLU A 74 -0.56 10.56 -7.34
C GLU A 74 -1.31 11.80 -6.80
N ARG A 75 -2.65 11.84 -6.87
CA ARG A 75 -3.43 12.90 -6.20
C ARG A 75 -3.39 12.82 -4.68
N GLY A 76 -3.16 11.64 -4.10
CA GLY A 76 -2.89 11.46 -2.67
C GLY A 76 -1.51 12.01 -2.25
N LEU A 77 -0.62 12.25 -3.22
CA LEU A 77 0.68 12.89 -3.02
C LEU A 77 0.61 14.40 -3.27
N GLY A 78 -0.27 14.84 -4.16
CA GLY A 78 -0.47 16.22 -4.60
C GLY A 78 -1.51 17.02 -3.80
N LEU A 79 -1.02 17.83 -2.86
CA LEU A 79 -1.25 19.29 -2.85
C LEU A 79 -2.68 19.86 -3.01
N VAL A 80 -3.75 19.26 -2.47
CA VAL A 80 -5.01 20.01 -2.26
C VAL A 80 -5.02 20.56 -0.84
N GLN A 81 -4.55 21.80 -0.69
CA GLN A 81 -4.88 22.64 0.46
C GLN A 81 -6.37 23.02 0.38
N ARG A 82 -7.30 22.07 0.51
CA ARG A 82 -8.67 22.40 0.89
C ARG A 82 -8.83 22.14 2.38
N GLN A 83 -8.79 23.26 3.08
CA GLN A 83 -9.18 23.43 4.47
C GLN A 83 -10.57 22.81 4.68
N GLY A 84 -10.71 21.85 5.61
CA GLY A 84 -12.04 21.61 6.19
C GLY A 84 -12.46 20.23 6.70
N ASN A 85 -11.69 19.13 6.61
CA ASN A 85 -12.15 17.87 7.22
C ASN A 85 -11.05 17.00 7.84
N ALA A 86 -11.28 16.53 9.07
CA ALA A 86 -10.31 15.73 9.84
C ALA A 86 -10.03 14.35 9.20
N HIS A 87 -11.04 13.74 8.57
CA HIS A 87 -10.92 12.46 7.86
C HIS A 87 -9.98 12.55 6.64
N VAL A 88 -10.06 13.66 5.90
CA VAL A 88 -9.25 13.94 4.70
C VAL A 88 -7.76 14.08 5.05
N LYS A 89 -7.43 14.66 6.21
CA LYS A 89 -6.03 14.75 6.68
C LYS A 89 -5.40 13.38 6.95
N HIS A 90 -6.18 12.40 7.43
CA HIS A 90 -5.66 11.08 7.79
C HIS A 90 -5.30 10.25 6.55
N VAL A 91 -6.13 10.31 5.51
CA VAL A 91 -5.92 9.60 4.23
C VAL A 91 -4.69 10.12 3.49
N LEU A 92 -4.56 11.45 3.35
CA LEU A 92 -3.36 12.10 2.80
C LEU A 92 -2.09 11.76 3.60
N SER A 93 -2.21 11.52 4.91
CA SER A 93 -1.09 11.12 5.76
C SER A 93 -0.64 9.68 5.47
N SER A 94 -1.58 8.77 5.21
CA SER A 94 -1.28 7.37 4.87
C SER A 94 -0.56 7.25 3.53
N ASP A 95 -1.06 7.88 2.46
CA ASP A 95 -0.42 7.83 1.13
C ASP A 95 1.00 8.43 1.16
N LYS A 96 1.20 9.54 1.88
CA LYS A 96 2.53 10.12 2.10
C LYS A 96 3.47 9.18 2.83
N LYS A 97 2.99 8.51 3.88
CA LYS A 97 3.78 7.54 4.65
C LYS A 97 4.19 6.35 3.77
N LEU A 98 3.29 5.87 2.91
CA LEU A 98 3.57 4.80 1.97
C LEU A 98 4.62 5.22 0.93
N PHE A 99 4.51 6.43 0.39
CA PHE A 99 5.50 6.97 -0.54
C PHE A 99 6.90 7.08 0.09
N VAL A 100 7.00 7.69 1.28
CA VAL A 100 8.28 7.82 1.99
C VAL A 100 8.85 6.44 2.32
N ARG A 101 8.02 5.47 2.73
CA ARG A 101 8.45 4.09 2.95
C ARG A 101 8.97 3.42 1.68
N GLY A 102 8.33 3.66 0.54
CA GLY A 102 8.80 3.17 -0.76
C GLY A 102 10.19 3.72 -1.10
N GLN A 103 10.39 5.04 -0.97
CA GLN A 103 11.69 5.68 -1.18
C GLN A 103 12.76 5.13 -0.23
N HIS A 104 12.44 5.04 1.06
CA HIS A 104 13.35 4.56 2.09
C HIS A 104 13.76 3.09 1.85
N SER A 105 12.81 2.23 1.49
CA SER A 105 13.08 0.82 1.14
C SER A 105 14.04 0.72 -0.04
N SER A 106 13.81 1.50 -1.11
CA SER A 106 14.70 1.55 -2.26
C SER A 106 16.11 2.02 -1.90
N MET A 107 16.24 3.05 -1.05
CA MET A 107 17.53 3.55 -0.58
C MET A 107 18.28 2.50 0.24
N ILE A 108 17.61 1.85 1.19
CA ILE A 108 18.20 0.76 1.99
C ILE A 108 18.64 -0.39 1.09
N ASN A 109 17.82 -0.78 0.12
CA ASN A 109 18.17 -1.88 -0.78
C ASN A 109 19.40 -1.53 -1.64
N GLY A 110 19.51 -0.27 -2.08
CA GLY A 110 20.70 0.25 -2.75
C GLY A 110 21.95 0.23 -1.86
N LEU A 111 21.82 0.62 -0.58
CA LEU A 111 22.91 0.54 0.41
C LEU A 111 23.35 -0.90 0.66
N ARG A 112 22.40 -1.83 0.83
CA ARG A 112 22.70 -3.27 1.00
C ARG A 112 23.47 -3.84 -0.19
N GLY A 113 23.17 -3.40 -1.40
CA GLY A 113 23.90 -3.81 -2.61
C GLY A 113 25.37 -3.38 -2.62
N ARG A 114 25.70 -2.25 -1.99
CA ARG A 114 27.08 -1.75 -1.86
C ARG A 114 27.79 -2.24 -0.61
N TYR A 115 27.03 -2.44 0.48
CA TYR A 115 27.54 -2.84 1.79
C TYR A 115 26.81 -4.08 2.29
N PRO A 116 27.28 -5.29 1.95
CA PRO A 116 26.63 -6.55 2.35
C PRO A 116 26.52 -6.71 3.88
N ILE A 117 27.43 -6.09 4.64
CA ILE A 117 27.45 -6.08 6.10
C ILE A 117 26.29 -5.33 6.74
N TYR A 118 25.61 -4.45 5.99
CA TYR A 118 24.52 -3.64 6.53
C TYR A 118 23.32 -4.51 6.98
N GLY A 119 23.01 -5.56 6.21
CA GLY A 119 21.86 -6.43 6.50
C GLY A 119 21.96 -7.15 7.85
N PRO A 120 23.08 -7.82 8.18
CA PRO A 120 23.28 -8.46 9.48
C PRO A 120 23.37 -7.49 10.66
N VAL A 121 23.87 -6.26 10.47
CA VAL A 121 24.09 -5.28 11.57
C VAL A 121 22.81 -4.54 11.95
N ALA A 122 21.91 -4.31 10.99
CA ALA A 122 20.65 -3.60 11.22
C ALA A 122 19.48 -4.51 11.62
N ARG A 123 19.73 -5.81 11.82
CA ARG A 123 18.72 -6.82 12.17
C ARG A 123 18.68 -7.03 13.67
#